data_AF-A0A8I1TW95-F1
#
_entry.id   AF-A0A8I1TW95-F1
#
_cell.length_a   1.000
_cell.length_b   1.000
_cell.length_c   1.000
_cell.angle_alpha   90.00
_cell.angle_beta   90.00
_cell.angle_gamma   90.00
#
_symmetry.space_group_name_H-M   'P 1'
#
loop_
_entity.id
_entity.type
_entity.pdbx_description
1 polymer ?
#
loop_
_entity_poly.entity_id
_entity_poly.type
_entity_poly.pdbx_seq_one_letter_code
_entity_poly.pdbx_strand_id
1 'polypeptide(L)'
;MLRAIDPVGSHPYRVPWRVDRIHGTHPLVRNSDHDALEHVRIFVDVGHRVRETQHWGRVGAGEVVELCLCDHDPADTIVTMAWFRSEDGVEYLWRFVL
;
A
#
# COMPACT_ATOMS: atom_id res chain seq x y z
N MET A 1 -25.50 38.17 -2.26
CA MET A 1 -24.35 37.73 -3.09
C MET A 1 -23.97 36.33 -2.63
N LEU A 2 -24.16 35.31 -3.46
CA LEU A 2 -23.61 33.97 -3.21
C LEU A 2 -22.18 33.95 -3.75
N ARG A 3 -21.23 33.53 -2.90
CA ARG A 3 -19.83 33.32 -3.30
C ARG A 3 -19.68 31.83 -3.60
N ALA A 4 -19.28 31.49 -4.82
CA ALA A 4 -18.90 30.13 -5.15
C ALA A 4 -17.71 29.72 -4.28
N ILE A 5 -17.85 28.62 -3.55
CA ILE A 5 -16.72 27.93 -2.94
C ILE A 5 -16.10 27.15 -4.09
N ASP A 6 -15.01 27.66 -4.68
CA ASP A 6 -14.20 26.84 -5.56
C ASP A 6 -13.79 25.59 -4.76
N PRO A 7 -14.08 24.37 -5.24
CA PRO A 7 -13.59 23.17 -4.60
C PRO A 7 -12.06 23.26 -4.71
N VAL A 8 -11.39 23.56 -3.60
CA VAL A 8 -9.94 23.49 -3.51
C VAL A 8 -9.56 22.11 -4.05
N GLY A 9 -8.86 22.10 -5.19
CA GLY A 9 -8.80 20.97 -6.10
C GLY A 9 -8.35 19.68 -5.41
N SER A 10 -9.31 18.85 -5.01
CA SER A 10 -9.04 17.48 -4.62
C SER A 10 -8.80 16.69 -5.90
N HIS A 11 -7.57 16.70 -6.40
CA HIS A 11 -7.18 15.65 -7.32
C HIS A 11 -7.31 14.34 -6.57
N PRO A 12 -8.06 13.35 -7.09
CA PRO A 12 -8.22 12.07 -6.42
C PRO A 12 -6.82 11.47 -6.19
N TYR A 13 -6.52 11.16 -4.93
CA TYR A 13 -5.23 10.59 -4.57
C TYR A 13 -5.06 9.24 -5.28
N ARG A 14 -4.03 9.15 -6.12
CA ARG A 14 -3.68 7.93 -6.83
C ARG A 14 -2.96 7.00 -5.86
N VAL A 15 -3.43 5.76 -5.76
CA VAL A 15 -2.73 4.71 -4.99
C VAL A 15 -1.28 4.63 -5.47
N PRO A 16 -0.28 4.77 -4.58
CA PRO A 16 1.12 4.91 -4.97
C PRO A 16 1.76 3.56 -5.27
N TRP A 17 1.10 2.46 -4.95
CA TRP A 17 1.69 1.14 -5.02
C TRP A 17 1.58 0.52 -6.41
N ARG A 18 2.70 0.01 -6.90
CA ARG A 18 2.74 -0.90 -8.04
C ARG A 18 3.24 -2.26 -7.56
N VAL A 19 2.51 -3.31 -7.91
CA VAL A 19 2.84 -4.69 -7.54
C VAL A 19 3.25 -5.46 -8.79
N ASP A 20 4.46 -6.00 -8.80
CA ASP A 20 4.93 -6.97 -9.77
C ASP A 20 4.80 -8.37 -9.19
N ARG A 21 4.10 -9.27 -9.91
CA ARG A 21 3.75 -10.62 -9.44
C ARG A 21 4.49 -11.73 -10.19
N ILE A 22 5.51 -11.39 -10.97
CA ILE A 22 6.26 -12.36 -11.78
C ILE A 22 6.83 -13.51 -10.91
N HIS A 23 7.15 -13.24 -9.64
CA HIS A 23 7.77 -14.21 -8.74
C HIS A 23 6.80 -14.93 -7.78
N GLY A 24 5.50 -15.00 -8.11
CA GLY A 24 4.52 -15.82 -7.38
C GLY A 24 4.41 -15.45 -5.89
N THR A 25 5.12 -16.17 -5.03
CA THR A 25 5.20 -15.96 -3.57
C THR A 25 6.14 -14.83 -3.14
N HIS A 26 6.86 -14.19 -4.07
CA HIS A 26 7.73 -13.04 -3.79
C HIS A 26 7.36 -11.81 -4.65
N PRO A 27 6.12 -11.29 -4.57
CA PRO A 27 5.76 -10.08 -5.30
C PRO A 27 6.66 -8.91 -4.90
N LEU A 28 7.08 -8.12 -5.89
CA LEU A 28 7.84 -6.89 -5.69
C LEU A 28 6.87 -5.71 -5.61
N VAL A 29 6.91 -4.98 -4.50
CA VAL A 29 6.05 -3.82 -4.27
C VAL A 29 6.87 -2.56 -4.36
N ARG A 30 6.45 -1.64 -5.24
CA ARG A 30 7.14 -0.37 -5.50
C ARG A 30 6.29 0.81 -5.07
N ASN A 31 6.89 1.73 -4.32
CA ASN A 31 6.34 3.08 -4.17
C ASN A 31 6.56 3.85 -5.48
N SER A 32 5.49 4.10 -6.22
CA SER A 32 5.48 4.83 -7.50
C SER A 32 5.12 6.31 -7.33
N ASP A 33 5.00 6.77 -6.09
CA ASP A 33 4.88 8.20 -5.80
C ASP A 33 6.25 8.90 -5.92
N HIS A 34 6.21 10.22 -5.93
CA HIS A 34 7.39 11.09 -5.93
C HIS A 34 7.94 11.34 -4.53
N ASP A 35 7.14 11.06 -3.50
CA ASP A 35 7.51 11.22 -2.09
C ASP A 35 7.70 9.88 -1.38
N ALA A 36 8.39 9.93 -0.24
CA ALA A 36 8.47 8.81 0.67
C ALA A 36 7.14 8.62 1.41
N LEU A 37 6.80 7.36 1.68
CA LEU A 37 5.63 6.97 2.46
C LEU A 37 6.11 6.50 3.83
N GLU A 38 5.38 6.91 4.86
CA GLU A 38 5.80 6.75 6.25
C GLU A 38 4.93 5.71 6.96
N HIS A 39 5.51 5.05 7.97
CA HIS A 39 4.84 4.04 8.81
C HIS A 39 4.11 2.94 8.01
N VAL A 40 4.71 2.52 6.89
CA VAL A 40 4.21 1.49 6.00
C VAL A 40 4.12 0.15 6.75
N ARG A 41 2.92 -0.41 6.75
CA ARG A 41 2.57 -1.70 7.35
C ARG A 41 1.86 -2.56 6.34
N ILE A 42 2.20 -3.84 6.33
CA ILE A 42 1.57 -4.85 5.48
C ILE A 42 0.86 -5.83 6.39
N PHE A 43 -0.40 -6.11 6.06
CA PHE A 43 -1.18 -7.16 6.70
C PHE A 43 -1.47 -8.23 5.66
N VAL A 44 -1.07 -9.45 5.96
CA VAL A 44 -1.31 -10.61 5.09
C VAL A 44 -2.38 -11.44 5.76
N ASP A 45 -3.57 -11.45 5.17
CA ASP A 45 -4.70 -12.26 5.62
C ASP A 45 -4.79 -13.52 4.74
N VAL A 46 -4.77 -14.70 5.36
CA VAL A 46 -4.91 -16.00 4.67
C VAL A 46 -6.22 -16.66 5.09
N GLY A 47 -7.17 -16.73 4.15
CA GLY A 47 -8.52 -17.24 4.40
C GLY A 47 -9.17 -16.59 5.64
N HIS A 48 -9.46 -17.39 6.67
CA HIS A 48 -10.11 -16.92 7.90
C HIS A 48 -9.21 -16.92 9.15
N ARG A 49 -7.93 -17.31 9.06
CA ARG A 49 -7.23 -17.79 10.27
C ARG A 49 -5.81 -17.32 10.55
N VAL A 50 -5.14 -16.58 9.68
CA VAL A 50 -3.82 -16.01 10.03
C VAL A 50 -3.69 -14.61 9.46
N ARG A 51 -3.33 -13.66 10.33
CA ARG A 51 -2.91 -12.31 9.96
C ARG A 51 -1.44 -12.14 10.34
N GLU A 52 -0.57 -12.15 9.35
CA GLU A 52 0.82 -11.72 9.53
C GLU A 52 0.87 -10.19 9.39
N THR A 53 1.72 -9.53 10.18
CA THR A 53 1.98 -8.10 10.03
C THR A 53 3.46 -7.85 9.79
N GLN A 54 3.79 -7.21 8.68
CA GLN A 54 5.14 -6.75 8.38
C GLN A 54 5.23 -5.24 8.55
N HIS A 55 6.31 -4.79 9.18
CA HIS A 55 6.57 -3.37 9.43
C HIS A 55 7.72 -2.91 8.55
N TRP A 56 7.40 -2.26 7.43
CA TRP A 56 8.39 -1.72 6.51
C TRP A 56 8.87 -0.33 6.95
N GLY A 57 8.04 0.41 7.70
CA GLY A 57 8.43 1.72 8.21
C GLY A 57 8.42 2.75 7.09
N ARG A 58 9.58 3.29 6.72
CA ARG A 58 9.67 4.29 5.66
C ARG A 58 10.02 3.64 4.34
N VAL A 59 9.24 3.93 3.29
CA VAL A 59 9.51 3.47 1.92
C VAL A 59 9.69 4.69 1.02
N GLY A 60 10.90 4.89 0.52
CA GLY A 60 11.29 6.01 -0.33
C GLY A 60 10.60 6.01 -1.69
N ALA A 61 10.66 7.16 -2.37
CA ALA A 61 10.17 7.30 -3.74
C ALA A 61 10.92 6.34 -4.69
N GLY A 62 10.17 5.54 -5.45
CA GLY A 62 10.73 4.54 -6.36
C GLY A 62 11.29 3.27 -5.70
N GLU A 63 11.36 3.22 -4.37
CA GLU A 63 11.87 2.08 -3.62
C GLU A 63 11.03 0.83 -3.88
N VAL A 64 11.71 -0.31 -3.96
CA VAL A 64 11.11 -1.63 -4.16
C VAL A 64 11.40 -2.47 -2.94
N VAL A 65 10.35 -3.04 -2.37
CA VAL A 65 10.43 -3.97 -1.24
C VAL A 65 9.84 -5.30 -1.69
N GLU A 66 10.54 -6.38 -1.42
CA GLU A 66 10.03 -7.73 -1.64
C GLU A 66 9.08 -8.10 -0.49
N LEU A 67 7.90 -8.60 -0.84
CA LEU A 67 6.96 -9.19 0.10
C LEU A 67 7.09 -10.71 0.03
N CYS A 68 7.58 -11.33 1.11
CA CYS A 68 7.71 -12.78 1.20
C CYS A 68 6.38 -13.41 1.63
N LEU A 69 5.88 -14.37 0.85
CA LEU A 69 4.63 -15.11 1.09
C LEU A 69 4.83 -16.63 0.93
N CYS A 70 6.04 -17.13 1.15
CA CYS A 70 6.38 -18.56 0.97
C CYS A 70 5.51 -19.53 1.76
N ASP A 71 5.01 -19.11 2.92
CA ASP A 71 4.22 -19.95 3.82
C ASP A 71 2.70 -19.84 3.56
N HIS A 72 2.30 -19.11 2.51
CA HIS A 72 0.90 -18.78 2.22
C HIS A 72 0.52 -19.19 0.78
N ASP A 73 -0.71 -19.66 0.59
CA ASP A 73 -1.26 -19.91 -0.76
C ASP A 73 -1.67 -18.56 -1.39
N PRO A 74 -1.06 -18.16 -2.53
CA PRO A 74 -1.43 -16.92 -3.22
C PRO A 74 -2.92 -16.80 -3.55
N ALA A 75 -3.60 -17.91 -3.83
CA ALA A 75 -5.02 -17.92 -4.23
C ALA A 75 -5.96 -17.48 -3.09
N ASP A 76 -5.55 -17.69 -1.83
CA ASP A 76 -6.33 -17.40 -0.63
C ASP A 76 -5.74 -16.23 0.18
N THR A 77 -4.76 -15.53 -0.39
CA THR A 77 -4.02 -14.44 0.28
C THR A 77 -4.57 -13.07 -0.11
N ILE A 78 -4.95 -12.27 0.89
CA ILE A 78 -5.28 -10.85 0.72
C ILE A 78 -4.19 -10.03 1.42
N VAL A 79 -3.59 -9.11 0.66
CA VAL A 79 -2.58 -8.18 1.17
C VAL A 79 -3.23 -6.81 1.38
N THR A 80 -3.20 -6.32 2.61
CA THR A 80 -3.58 -4.94 2.94
C THR A 80 -2.33 -4.13 3.25
N MET A 81 -2.13 -3.03 2.54
CA MET A 81 -1.10 -2.04 2.83
C MET A 81 -1.73 -0.85 3.54
N ALA A 82 -1.08 -0.40 4.62
CA ALA A 82 -1.42 0.83 5.32
C ALA A 82 -0.20 1.74 5.41
N TRP A 83 -0.37 3.04 5.18
CA TRP A 83 0.71 4.01 5.18
C TRP A 83 0.20 5.43 5.47
N PHE A 84 1.12 6.31 5.80
CA PHE A 84 0.88 7.74 5.95
C PHE A 84 1.63 8.52 4.87
N ARG A 85 1.04 9.64 4.46
CA ARG A 85 1.73 10.65 3.67
C ARG A 85 2.20 11.75 4.61
N SER A 86 3.34 12.35 4.31
CA SER A 86 3.91 13.44 5.09
C SER A 86 3.04 14.71 5.07
N GLU A 87 2.23 14.89 4.04
CA GLU A 87 1.51 16.14 3.79
C GLU A 87 0.19 16.31 4.58
N ASP A 88 -0.51 15.21 4.89
CA ASP A 88 -1.86 15.26 5.45
C ASP A 88 -2.00 14.56 6.80
N GLY A 89 -1.03 13.73 7.18
CA GLY A 89 -1.08 12.96 8.43
C GLY A 89 -2.23 11.96 8.48
N VAL A 90 -2.84 11.63 7.34
CA VAL A 90 -3.94 10.68 7.24
C VAL A 90 -3.39 9.29 6.93
N GLU A 91 -4.01 8.28 7.53
CA GLU A 91 -3.73 6.89 7.18
C GLU A 91 -4.50 6.49 5.92
N TYR A 92 -3.78 5.95 4.95
CA TYR A 92 -4.31 5.38 3.73
C TYR A 92 -4.26 3.87 3.82
N LEU A 93 -5.29 3.22 3.26
CA LEU A 93 -5.36 1.77 3.14
C LEU A 93 -5.66 1.37 1.71
N TRP A 94 -4.98 0.34 1.24
CA TRP A 94 -5.23 -0.27 -0.06
C TRP A 94 -5.01 -1.77 0.02
N ARG A 95 -5.75 -2.53 -0.79
CA ARG A 95 -5.70 -4.00 -0.78
C ARG A 95 -5.52 -4.55 -2.17
N PHE A 96 -4.83 -5.67 -2.26
CA PHE A 96 -4.74 -6.46 -3.47
C PHE A 96 -4.71 -7.96 -3.15
N VAL A 97 -5.06 -8.77 -4.15
CA VAL A 97 -4.87 -10.22 -4.18
C VAL A 97 -3.73 -10.55 -5.14
N LEU A 98 -3.14 -11.74 -5.02
CA LEU A 98 -2.13 -12.22 -5.95
C LEU A 98 -2.72 -12.81 -7.23
#